data_AF-A0A9Q9C2N7-F1
#
_entry.id   AF-A0A9Q9C2N7-F1
#
_cell.length_a   1.000
_cell.length_b   1.000
_cell.length_c   1.000
_cell.angle_alpha   90.00
_cell.angle_beta   90.00
_cell.angle_gamma   90.00
#
_symmetry.space_group_name_H-M   'P 1'
#
loop_
_entity.id
_entity.type
_entity.pdbx_description
1 polymer ?
#
loop_
_entity_poly.entity_id
_entity_poly.type
_entity_poly.pdbx_seq_one_letter_code
_entity_poly.pdbx_strand_id
1 'polypeptide(L)'
;MQRLNSTKKTWMMLNMLFGANYTLYIILHLIRIPIYPLPNFVNILCLISSYSISLLPHFSSIGEILSQPNIYCIMVFLTFPHEILLLPFYLLSIYHLSSFVLSNKKIFERTGIYPVCVSLSAYHISLGRLALFTEALAVPLSFLMIFLRKSSLVTFTTFIAMVRQQYFNNPSMRSVFGEMRVSLDRWILNCPRDVQEYYRKGRDFLVSTHSAKKLN
;
A
#
# COMPACT_ATOMS: atom_id res chain seq x y z
N MET A 1 12.54 1.49 -33.08
CA MET A 1 12.23 2.07 -31.76
C MET A 1 11.14 1.23 -31.11
N GLN A 2 11.41 0.61 -29.95
CA GLN A 2 10.42 -0.19 -29.24
C GLN A 2 9.37 0.75 -28.64
N ARG A 3 8.15 0.77 -29.18
CA ARG A 3 7.07 1.63 -28.69
C ARG A 3 6.37 0.95 -27.51
N LEU A 4 6.17 1.71 -26.44
CA LEU A 4 5.33 1.30 -25.31
C LEU A 4 3.88 1.13 -25.77
N ASN A 5 3.23 0.06 -25.31
CA ASN A 5 1.79 -0.10 -25.46
C ASN A 5 1.07 1.08 -24.76
N SER A 6 0.03 1.62 -25.40
CA SER A 6 -0.79 2.73 -24.90
C SER A 6 -1.25 2.48 -23.46
N THR A 7 -1.73 1.28 -23.16
CA THR A 7 -2.19 0.91 -21.81
C THR A 7 -1.10 1.04 -20.75
N LYS A 8 0.13 0.59 -21.05
CA LYS A 8 1.28 0.71 -20.14
C LYS A 8 1.71 2.17 -19.97
N LYS A 9 1.63 2.97 -21.03
CA LYS A 9 1.92 4.40 -20.98
C LYS A 9 0.91 5.14 -20.08
N THR A 10 -0.39 4.86 -20.24
CA THR A 10 -1.44 5.44 -19.40
C THR A 10 -1.28 5.04 -17.94
N TRP A 11 -1.07 3.75 -17.66
CA TRP A 11 -0.80 3.26 -16.30
C TRP A 11 0.40 3.96 -15.65
N MET A 12 1.50 4.13 -16.38
CA MET A 12 2.68 4.83 -15.88
C MET A 12 2.38 6.31 -15.61
N MET A 13 1.67 6.99 -16.52
CA MET A 13 1.32 8.39 -16.37
C MET A 13 0.41 8.63 -15.15
N LEU A 14 -0.54 7.75 -14.90
CA LEU A 14 -1.42 7.81 -13.73
C LEU A 14 -0.65 7.65 -12.41
N ASN A 15 0.27 6.69 -12.33
CA ASN A 15 1.14 6.51 -11.16
C ASN A 15 2.09 7.70 -10.96
N MET A 16 2.64 8.24 -12.05
CA MET A 16 3.50 9.42 -12.00
C MET A 16 2.74 10.66 -11.54
N LEU A 17 1.51 10.87 -12.02
CA LEU A 17 0.69 12.02 -11.64
C LEU A 17 0.24 11.94 -10.19
N PHE A 18 -0.20 10.76 -9.73
CA PHE A 18 -0.48 10.51 -8.32
C PHE A 18 0.77 10.71 -7.46
N GLY A 19 1.90 10.11 -7.84
CA GLY A 19 3.17 10.24 -7.14
C GLY A 19 3.60 11.70 -7.00
N ALA A 20 3.61 12.45 -8.11
CA ALA A 20 3.99 13.86 -8.11
C ALA A 20 3.05 14.73 -7.24
N ASN A 21 1.74 14.53 -7.34
CA ASN A 21 0.78 15.28 -6.56
C ASN A 21 0.86 14.95 -5.05
N TYR A 22 1.07 13.68 -4.70
CA TYR A 22 1.24 13.26 -3.32
C TYR A 22 2.58 13.74 -2.73
N THR A 23 3.66 13.73 -3.52
CA THR A 23 4.94 14.35 -3.13
C THR A 23 4.76 15.83 -2.84
N LEU A 24 4.03 16.55 -3.71
CA LEU A 24 3.73 17.96 -3.49
C LEU A 24 2.94 18.17 -2.19
N TYR A 25 1.95 17.31 -1.91
CA TYR A 25 1.22 17.34 -0.63
C TYR A 25 2.15 17.17 0.58
N ILE A 26 3.10 16.22 0.55
CA ILE A 26 4.08 16.03 1.63
C ILE A 26 4.98 17.27 1.76
N ILE A 27 5.53 17.77 0.65
CA ILE A 27 6.43 18.93 0.64
C ILE A 27 5.71 20.15 1.23
N LEU A 28 4.46 20.40 0.84
CA LEU A 28 3.69 21.55 1.32
C LEU A 28 3.30 21.44 2.80
N HIS A 29 3.16 20.21 3.30
CA HIS A 29 2.98 19.98 4.72
C HIS A 29 4.23 20.35 5.53
N LEU A 30 5.42 20.16 4.97
CA LEU A 30 6.71 20.47 5.59
C LEU A 30 7.15 21.92 5.36
N ILE A 31 6.93 22.44 4.16
CA ILE A 31 7.38 23.75 3.69
C ILE A 31 6.15 24.52 3.21
N ARG A 32 5.80 25.61 3.90
CA ARG A 32 4.64 26.45 3.57
C ARG A 32 4.91 27.34 2.35
N ILE A 33 4.96 26.72 1.16
CA ILE A 33 5.08 27.41 -0.13
C ILE A 33 3.66 27.73 -0.65
N PRO A 34 3.42 28.89 -1.31
CA PRO A 34 2.11 29.24 -1.88
C PRO A 34 1.79 28.47 -3.17
N ILE A 35 1.98 27.16 -3.17
CA ILE A 35 1.53 26.24 -4.22
C ILE A 35 0.48 25.34 -3.59
N TYR A 36 -0.62 25.08 -4.30
CA TYR A 36 -1.68 24.19 -3.82
C TYR A 36 -1.58 22.84 -4.53
N PRO A 37 -1.63 21.71 -3.79
CA PRO A 37 -1.69 20.41 -4.42
C PRO A 37 -3.06 20.23 -5.08
N LEU A 38 -3.15 19.38 -6.09
CA LEU A 38 -4.44 19.02 -6.67
C LEU A 38 -5.29 18.33 -5.60
N PRO A 39 -6.62 18.54 -5.62
CA PRO A 39 -7.52 17.93 -4.64
C PRO A 39 -7.41 16.40 -4.60
N ASN A 40 -7.64 15.81 -3.43
CA ASN A 40 -7.47 14.37 -3.20
C ASN A 40 -8.31 13.48 -4.15
N PHE A 41 -9.47 13.95 -4.63
CA PHE A 41 -10.25 13.20 -5.61
C PHE A 41 -9.45 12.90 -6.89
N VAL A 42 -8.50 13.76 -7.28
CA VAL A 42 -7.62 13.53 -8.43
C VAL A 42 -6.69 12.34 -8.17
N ASN A 43 -6.12 12.24 -6.96
CA ASN A 43 -5.30 11.10 -6.55
C ASN A 43 -6.11 9.80 -6.61
N ILE A 44 -7.33 9.84 -6.06
CA ILE A 44 -8.25 8.70 -6.03
C ILE A 44 -8.61 8.25 -7.46
N LEU A 45 -8.94 9.16 -8.37
CA LEU A 45 -9.23 8.84 -9.76
C LEU A 45 -8.03 8.23 -10.49
N CYS A 46 -6.83 8.75 -10.22
CA CYS A 46 -5.60 8.19 -10.79
C CYS A 46 -5.35 6.77 -10.32
N LEU A 47 -5.54 6.53 -9.02
CA LEU A 47 -5.37 5.21 -8.41
C LEU A 47 -6.43 4.23 -8.91
N ILE A 48 -7.72 4.59 -8.90
CA ILE A 48 -8.79 3.74 -9.45
C ILE A 48 -8.48 3.37 -10.90
N SER A 49 -8.11 4.34 -11.73
CA SER A 49 -7.80 4.10 -13.14
C SER A 49 -6.56 3.22 -13.32
N SER A 50 -5.49 3.46 -12.54
CA SER A 50 -4.26 2.66 -12.57
C SER A 50 -4.52 1.20 -12.21
N TYR A 51 -5.21 0.97 -11.09
CA TYR A 51 -5.50 -0.38 -10.60
C TYR A 51 -6.53 -1.09 -11.50
N SER A 52 -7.47 -0.36 -12.11
CA SER A 52 -8.40 -0.93 -13.10
C SER A 52 -7.67 -1.40 -14.36
N ILE A 53 -6.68 -0.62 -14.84
CA ILE A 53 -5.82 -1.04 -15.95
C ILE A 53 -5.04 -2.31 -15.60
N SER A 54 -4.53 -2.43 -14.38
CA SER A 54 -3.82 -3.63 -13.92
C SER A 54 -4.72 -4.87 -13.81
N LEU A 55 -6.04 -4.70 -13.70
CA LEU A 55 -7.01 -5.80 -13.70
C LEU A 55 -7.42 -6.25 -15.11
N LEU A 56 -7.11 -5.48 -16.17
CA LEU A 56 -7.50 -5.81 -17.54
C LEU A 56 -7.19 -7.26 -17.97
N PRO A 57 -6.00 -7.82 -17.66
CA PRO A 57 -5.66 -9.19 -18.04
C PRO A 57 -6.50 -10.28 -17.35
N HIS A 58 -7.21 -9.94 -16.26
CA HIS A 58 -7.95 -10.90 -15.42
C HIS A 58 -9.47 -10.83 -15.64
N PHE A 59 -9.95 -10.07 -16.63
CA PHE A 59 -11.39 -9.97 -16.93
C PHE A 59 -12.01 -11.25 -17.50
N SER A 60 -11.21 -12.29 -17.78
CA SER A 60 -11.66 -13.59 -18.25
C SER A 60 -12.67 -14.26 -17.31
N SER A 61 -12.52 -14.09 -15.99
CA SER A 61 -13.46 -14.66 -15.03
C SER A 61 -13.64 -13.79 -13.79
N ILE A 62 -14.88 -13.70 -13.28
CA ILE A 62 -15.20 -12.92 -12.07
C ILE A 62 -14.42 -13.45 -10.85
N GLY A 63 -14.24 -14.78 -10.78
CA GLY A 63 -13.46 -15.41 -9.71
C GLY A 63 -12.00 -14.97 -9.71
N GLU A 64 -11.37 -14.85 -10.88
CA GLU A 64 -10.00 -14.33 -10.99
C GLU A 64 -9.92 -12.87 -10.52
N ILE A 65 -10.87 -12.00 -10.89
CA ILE A 65 -10.89 -10.60 -10.45
C ILE A 65 -11.00 -10.51 -8.92
N LEU A 66 -11.91 -11.28 -8.32
CA LEU A 66 -12.13 -11.27 -6.86
C LEU A 66 -10.95 -11.86 -6.08
N SER A 67 -10.11 -12.68 -6.73
CA SER A 67 -8.87 -13.17 -6.15
C SER A 67 -7.77 -12.11 -6.15
N GLN A 68 -7.79 -11.14 -7.06
CA GLN A 68 -6.74 -10.13 -7.18
C GLN A 68 -6.78 -9.12 -6.03
N PRO A 69 -5.65 -8.82 -5.37
CA PRO A 69 -5.61 -7.76 -4.34
C PRO A 69 -6.04 -6.38 -4.86
N ASN A 70 -5.83 -6.11 -6.15
CA ASN A 70 -6.12 -4.83 -6.79
C ASN A 70 -7.61 -4.44 -6.74
N ILE A 71 -8.55 -5.39 -6.72
CA ILE A 71 -9.98 -5.06 -6.59
C ILE A 71 -10.29 -4.47 -5.22
N TYR A 72 -9.64 -4.97 -4.17
CA TYR A 72 -9.81 -4.48 -2.81
C TYR A 72 -9.17 -3.10 -2.63
N CYS A 73 -8.06 -2.82 -3.31
CA CYS A 73 -7.50 -1.47 -3.40
C CYS A 73 -8.52 -0.49 -4.02
N ILE A 74 -9.18 -0.88 -5.12
CA ILE A 74 -10.23 -0.06 -5.74
C ILE A 74 -11.39 0.18 -4.77
N MET A 75 -11.84 -0.85 -4.04
CA MET A 75 -12.88 -0.70 -3.02
C MET A 75 -12.47 0.32 -1.96
N VAL A 76 -11.22 0.30 -1.48
CA VAL A 76 -10.70 1.31 -0.54
C VAL A 76 -10.78 2.71 -1.15
N PHE A 77 -10.33 2.90 -2.40
CA PHE A 77 -10.35 4.21 -3.06
C PHE A 77 -11.76 4.78 -3.25
N LEU A 78 -12.75 3.92 -3.51
CA LEU A 78 -14.16 4.31 -3.62
C LEU A 78 -14.76 4.84 -2.31
N THR A 79 -14.12 4.57 -1.17
CA THR A 79 -14.51 5.16 0.12
C THR A 79 -13.98 6.58 0.33
N PHE A 80 -13.25 7.14 -0.64
CA PHE A 80 -12.56 8.43 -0.56
C PHE A 80 -11.71 8.56 0.72
N PRO A 81 -10.70 7.70 0.90
CA PRO A 81 -9.91 7.70 2.11
C PRO A 81 -9.13 9.02 2.24
N HIS A 82 -8.95 9.44 3.49
CA HIS A 82 -8.14 10.62 3.81
C HIS A 82 -6.71 10.47 3.27
N GLU A 83 -6.08 11.57 2.89
CA GLU A 83 -4.79 11.63 2.17
C GLU A 83 -3.70 10.82 2.87
N ILE A 84 -3.58 10.93 4.19
CA ILE A 84 -2.61 10.18 5.00
C ILE A 84 -2.71 8.67 4.79
N LEU A 85 -3.91 8.13 4.58
CA LEU A 85 -4.14 6.70 4.33
C LEU A 85 -3.69 6.27 2.92
N LEU A 86 -3.32 7.21 2.05
CA LEU A 86 -2.78 6.92 0.72
C LEU A 86 -1.26 6.68 0.70
N LEU A 87 -0.56 6.87 1.83
CA LEU A 87 0.87 6.63 1.98
C LEU A 87 1.36 5.26 1.45
N PRO A 88 0.73 4.10 1.75
CA PRO A 88 1.17 2.83 1.19
C PRO A 88 1.14 2.82 -0.34
N PHE A 89 0.10 3.37 -0.93
CA PHE A 89 -0.05 3.45 -2.39
C PHE A 89 0.99 4.38 -3.01
N TYR A 90 1.35 5.47 -2.33
CA TYR A 90 2.43 6.35 -2.77
C TYR A 90 3.77 5.62 -2.84
N LEU A 91 4.12 4.86 -1.81
CA LEU A 91 5.34 4.04 -1.79
C LEU A 91 5.31 2.95 -2.88
N LEU A 92 4.17 2.30 -3.08
CA LEU A 92 3.93 1.35 -4.16
C LEU A 92 4.09 2.00 -5.54
N SER A 93 3.60 3.22 -5.76
CA SER A 93 3.77 3.93 -7.04
C SER A 93 5.23 4.25 -7.33
N ILE A 94 6.03 4.65 -6.31
CA ILE A 94 7.48 4.82 -6.49
C ILE A 94 8.14 3.48 -6.83
N TYR A 95 7.79 2.41 -6.11
CA TYR A 95 8.31 1.06 -6.33
C TYR A 95 8.03 0.59 -7.77
N HIS A 96 6.78 0.73 -8.22
CA HIS A 96 6.33 0.33 -9.55
C HIS A 96 6.95 1.19 -10.65
N LEU A 97 7.04 2.51 -10.46
CA LEU A 97 7.66 3.41 -11.44
C LEU A 97 9.15 3.09 -11.60
N SER A 98 9.87 2.88 -10.50
CA SER A 98 11.27 2.50 -10.52
C SER A 98 11.48 1.17 -11.27
N SER A 99 10.70 0.14 -10.94
CA SER A 99 10.78 -1.16 -11.61
C SER A 99 10.46 -1.05 -13.11
N PHE A 100 9.45 -0.26 -13.47
CA PHE A 100 9.03 -0.07 -14.85
C PHE A 100 10.08 0.64 -15.71
N VAL A 101 10.67 1.73 -15.19
CA VAL A 101 11.71 2.50 -15.89
C VAL A 101 12.93 1.63 -16.15
N LEU A 102 13.39 0.89 -15.14
CA LEU A 102 14.57 0.01 -15.26
C LEU A 102 14.32 -1.16 -16.23
N SER A 103 13.13 -1.77 -16.19
CA SER A 103 12.73 -2.84 -17.11
C SER A 103 12.63 -2.37 -18.57
N ASN A 104 12.48 -1.06 -18.80
CA ASN A 104 12.38 -0.45 -20.13
C ASN A 104 13.57 0.47 -20.43
N LYS A 105 14.77 0.10 -19.97
CA LYS A 105 16.02 0.88 -20.12
C LYS A 105 16.19 1.54 -21.49
N LYS A 106 15.98 0.81 -22.58
CA LYS A 106 16.15 1.31 -23.97
C LYS A 106 15.32 2.57 -24.29
N ILE A 107 14.24 2.80 -23.56
CA ILE A 107 13.34 3.95 -23.74
C ILE A 107 13.74 5.10 -22.82
N PHE A 108 14.11 4.79 -21.57
CA PHE A 108 14.28 5.80 -20.52
C PHE A 108 15.74 6.21 -20.25
N GLU A 109 16.75 5.50 -20.76
CA GLU A 109 18.16 5.78 -20.45
C GLU A 109 18.58 7.23 -20.73
N ARG A 110 17.95 7.90 -21.70
CA ARG A 110 18.22 9.31 -22.03
C ARG A 110 17.42 10.33 -21.22
N THR A 111 16.52 9.87 -20.34
CA THR A 111 15.62 10.73 -19.56
C THR A 111 16.18 10.97 -18.17
N GLY A 112 15.92 12.15 -17.60
CA GLY A 112 16.41 12.51 -16.26
C GLY A 112 15.85 11.65 -15.12
N ILE A 113 14.77 10.88 -15.36
CA ILE A 113 14.20 9.97 -14.35
C ILE A 113 15.02 8.69 -14.18
N TYR A 114 15.75 8.26 -15.22
CA TYR A 114 16.53 7.02 -15.19
C TYR A 114 17.59 6.97 -14.08
N PRO A 115 18.49 7.97 -13.92
CA PRO A 115 19.46 7.96 -12.83
C PRO A 115 18.80 7.91 -11.44
N VAL A 116 17.67 8.59 -11.25
CA VAL A 116 16.90 8.54 -9.99
C VAL A 116 16.39 7.13 -9.72
N CYS A 117 15.81 6.46 -10.72
CA CYS A 117 15.35 5.07 -10.60
C CYS A 117 16.51 4.09 -10.36
N VAL A 118 17.69 4.33 -10.96
CA VAL A 118 18.90 3.54 -10.68
C VAL A 118 19.31 3.69 -9.21
N SER A 119 19.34 4.91 -8.67
CA SER A 119 19.62 5.12 -7.24
C SER A 119 18.58 4.46 -6.34
N LEU A 120 17.30 4.56 -6.67
CA LEU A 120 16.20 3.92 -5.92
C LEU A 120 16.28 2.38 -5.95
N SER A 121 16.85 1.80 -7.01
CA SER A 121 16.97 0.34 -7.15
C SER A 121 17.76 -0.31 -6.01
N ALA A 122 18.74 0.40 -5.44
CA ALA A 122 19.51 -0.06 -4.28
C ALA A 122 18.64 -0.33 -3.04
N TYR A 123 17.48 0.33 -2.96
CA TYR A 123 16.52 0.21 -1.86
C TYR A 123 15.22 -0.47 -2.30
N HIS A 124 15.17 -1.12 -3.46
CA HIS A 124 13.94 -1.64 -4.04
C HIS A 124 13.20 -2.62 -3.12
N ILE A 125 13.93 -3.55 -2.51
CA ILE A 125 13.38 -4.53 -1.55
C ILE A 125 12.84 -3.81 -0.32
N SER A 126 13.63 -2.90 0.27
CA SER A 126 13.24 -2.14 1.46
C SER A 126 12.02 -1.27 1.20
N LEU A 127 11.93 -0.64 0.02
CA LEU A 127 10.79 0.17 -0.38
C LEU A 127 9.50 -0.66 -0.50
N GLY A 128 9.58 -1.83 -1.15
CA GLY A 128 8.45 -2.75 -1.26
C GLY A 128 7.98 -3.24 0.11
N ARG A 129 8.92 -3.60 1.00
CA ARG A 129 8.60 -3.99 2.38
C ARG A 129 7.99 -2.85 3.19
N LEU A 130 8.53 -1.64 3.05
CA LEU A 130 8.02 -0.44 3.72
C LEU A 130 6.59 -0.12 3.27
N ALA A 131 6.30 -0.24 1.97
CA ALA A 131 4.95 -0.05 1.45
C ALA A 131 3.95 -1.01 2.11
N LEU A 132 4.27 -2.31 2.14
CA LEU A 132 3.44 -3.33 2.80
C LEU A 132 3.30 -3.10 4.32
N PHE A 133 4.36 -2.67 4.98
CA PHE A 133 4.32 -2.31 6.40
C PHE A 133 3.38 -1.12 6.65
N THR A 134 3.49 -0.06 5.85
CA THR A 134 2.57 1.08 5.94
C THR A 134 1.13 0.71 5.58
N GLU A 135 0.93 -0.29 4.72
CA GLU A 135 -0.39 -0.82 4.39
C GLU A 135 -1.01 -1.53 5.59
N ALA A 136 -0.24 -2.36 6.30
CA ALA A 136 -0.67 -2.99 7.54
C ALA A 136 -0.98 -1.95 8.64
N LEU A 137 -0.16 -0.89 8.74
CA LEU A 137 -0.39 0.22 9.68
C LEU A 137 -1.58 1.13 9.30
N ALA A 138 -1.99 1.16 8.04
CA ALA A 138 -3.15 1.93 7.62
C ALA A 138 -4.45 1.42 8.28
N VAL A 139 -4.54 0.14 8.65
CA VAL A 139 -5.69 -0.44 9.34
C VAL A 139 -5.92 0.21 10.73
N PRO A 140 -4.99 0.11 11.70
CA PRO A 140 -5.17 0.76 13.00
C PRO A 140 -5.25 2.28 12.87
N LEU A 141 -4.52 2.89 11.93
CA LEU A 141 -4.61 4.33 11.70
C LEU A 141 -6.02 4.74 11.22
N SER A 142 -6.61 4.00 10.27
CA SER A 142 -7.95 4.28 9.78
C SER A 142 -9.02 4.11 10.87
N PHE A 143 -8.83 3.17 11.80
CA PHE A 143 -9.67 3.02 12.99
C PHE A 143 -9.59 4.24 13.90
N LEU A 144 -8.37 4.70 14.23
CA LEU A 144 -8.17 5.91 15.05
C LEU A 144 -8.79 7.14 14.39
N MET A 145 -8.71 7.25 13.07
CA MET A 145 -9.29 8.37 12.31
C MET A 145 -10.83 8.41 12.33
N ILE A 146 -11.52 7.31 12.66
CA ILE A 146 -12.98 7.32 12.87
C ILE A 146 -13.33 8.22 14.06
N PHE A 147 -12.59 8.11 15.16
CA PHE A 147 -12.81 8.95 16.35
C PHE A 147 -12.50 10.43 16.08
N LEU A 148 -11.56 10.71 15.17
CA LEU A 148 -11.25 12.05 14.70
C LEU A 148 -12.26 12.59 13.67
N ARG A 149 -13.28 11.79 13.28
CA ARG A 149 -14.24 12.10 12.21
C ARG A 149 -13.57 12.40 10.86
N LYS A 150 -12.41 11.80 10.62
CA LYS A 150 -11.62 11.91 9.38
C LYS A 150 -11.69 10.66 8.51
N SER A 151 -12.30 9.59 9.01
CA SER A 151 -12.49 8.32 8.32
C SER A 151 -13.89 7.76 8.63
N SER A 152 -14.33 6.80 7.84
CA SER A 152 -15.61 6.11 8.01
C SER A 152 -15.39 4.65 8.41
N LEU A 153 -16.43 4.02 8.98
CA LEU A 153 -16.42 2.57 9.20
C LEU A 153 -16.24 1.78 7.90
N VAL A 154 -16.77 2.28 6.77
CA VAL A 154 -16.63 1.65 5.45
C VAL A 154 -15.18 1.67 4.97
N THR A 155 -14.47 2.78 5.16
CA THR A 155 -13.04 2.88 4.86
C THR A 155 -12.23 1.89 5.70
N PHE A 156 -12.53 1.80 7.00
CA PHE A 156 -11.85 0.84 7.88
C PHE A 156 -12.09 -0.62 7.48
N THR A 157 -13.33 -1.01 7.20
CA THR A 157 -13.66 -2.40 6.81
C THR A 157 -13.06 -2.78 5.46
N THR A 158 -13.05 -1.86 4.49
CA THR A 158 -12.40 -2.09 3.19
C THR A 158 -10.88 -2.22 3.32
N PHE A 159 -10.22 -1.44 4.20
CA PHE A 159 -8.80 -1.63 4.52
C PHE A 159 -8.51 -3.00 5.16
N ILE A 160 -9.36 -3.45 6.10
CA ILE A 160 -9.25 -4.81 6.66
C ILE A 160 -9.34 -5.85 5.55
N ALA A 161 -10.34 -5.74 4.67
CA ALA A 161 -10.53 -6.68 3.58
C ALA A 161 -9.33 -6.72 2.62
N MET A 162 -8.80 -5.55 2.26
CA MET A 162 -7.61 -5.42 1.43
C MET A 162 -6.37 -6.07 2.05
N VAL A 163 -6.06 -5.71 3.30
CA VAL A 163 -4.90 -6.25 4.03
C VAL A 163 -5.04 -7.75 4.25
N ARG A 164 -6.25 -8.23 4.55
CA ARG A 164 -6.54 -9.67 4.65
C ARG A 164 -6.26 -10.38 3.33
N GLN A 165 -6.73 -9.84 2.21
CA GLN A 165 -6.49 -10.44 0.90
C GLN A 165 -5.00 -10.49 0.55
N GLN A 166 -4.27 -9.40 0.82
CA GLN A 166 -2.82 -9.34 0.65
C GLN A 166 -2.12 -10.36 1.55
N TYR A 167 -2.54 -10.53 2.80
CA TYR A 167 -1.96 -11.53 3.68
C TYR A 167 -2.09 -12.97 3.13
N PHE A 168 -3.21 -13.31 2.51
CA PHE A 168 -3.40 -14.66 1.94
C PHE A 168 -2.62 -14.87 0.63
N ASN A 169 -2.58 -13.85 -0.23
CA ASN A 169 -2.04 -14.01 -1.59
C ASN A 169 -0.58 -13.58 -1.73
N ASN A 170 -0.05 -12.77 -0.81
CA ASN A 170 1.28 -12.18 -0.89
C ASN A 170 2.20 -12.72 0.24
N PRO A 171 3.17 -13.58 -0.07
CA PRO A 171 4.17 -14.07 0.91
C PRO A 171 4.92 -12.94 1.63
N SER A 172 5.21 -11.83 0.93
CA SER A 172 5.91 -10.68 1.52
C SER A 172 5.06 -10.01 2.60
N MET A 173 3.74 -9.94 2.42
CA MET A 173 2.84 -9.40 3.44
C MET A 173 2.86 -10.27 4.71
N ARG A 174 2.86 -11.60 4.55
CA ARG A 174 3.01 -12.53 5.70
C ARG A 174 4.33 -12.33 6.44
N SER A 175 5.43 -12.11 5.72
CA SER A 175 6.73 -11.79 6.33
C SER A 175 6.67 -10.49 7.13
N VAL A 176 6.03 -9.44 6.60
CA VAL A 176 5.86 -8.15 7.31
C VAL A 176 5.05 -8.34 8.59
N PHE A 177 3.95 -9.09 8.57
CA PHE A 177 3.19 -9.40 9.79
C PHE A 177 4.02 -10.19 10.81
N GLY A 178 4.86 -11.12 10.35
CA GLY A 178 5.81 -11.84 11.21
C GLY A 178 6.79 -10.89 11.92
N GLU A 179 7.36 -9.94 11.19
CA GLU A 179 8.26 -8.93 11.75
C GLU A 179 7.56 -7.97 12.72
N MET A 180 6.33 -7.55 12.40
CA MET A 180 5.49 -6.75 13.30
C MET A 180 5.26 -7.49 14.62
N ARG A 181 4.89 -8.78 14.56
CA ARG A 181 4.70 -9.61 15.75
C ARG A 181 5.98 -9.72 16.58
N VAL A 182 7.12 -10.02 15.96
CA VAL A 182 8.41 -10.10 16.67
C VAL A 182 8.78 -8.76 17.31
N SER A 183 8.47 -7.65 16.65
CA SER A 183 8.72 -6.31 17.19
C SER A 183 7.83 -6.01 18.39
N LEU A 184 6.54 -6.39 18.33
CA LEU A 184 5.62 -6.30 19.47
C LEU A 184 6.05 -7.19 20.63
N ASP A 185 6.48 -8.43 20.36
CA ASP A 185 7.01 -9.36 21.36
C ASP A 185 8.26 -8.80 22.07
N ARG A 186 9.07 -7.98 21.40
CA ARG A 186 10.22 -7.30 22.03
C ARG A 186 9.77 -6.06 22.81
N TRP A 187 8.89 -5.25 22.23
CA TRP A 187 8.42 -4.01 22.84
C TRP A 187 7.65 -4.27 24.15
N ILE A 188 6.85 -5.33 24.20
CA ILE A 188 6.06 -5.68 25.38
C ILE A 188 6.93 -5.97 26.61
N LEU A 189 8.17 -6.46 26.43
CA LEU A 189 9.08 -6.75 27.54
C LEU A 189 9.46 -5.49 28.34
N ASN A 190 9.37 -4.32 27.71
CA ASN A 190 9.63 -3.03 28.34
C ASN A 190 8.38 -2.41 28.99
N CYS A 191 7.21 -3.06 28.88
CA CYS A 191 5.96 -2.58 29.44
C CYS A 191 5.73 -3.11 30.88
N PRO A 192 4.82 -2.49 31.66
CA PRO A 192 4.42 -3.00 32.97
C PRO A 192 3.91 -4.44 32.91
N ARG A 193 4.06 -5.18 34.01
CA ARG A 193 3.72 -6.62 34.11
C ARG A 193 2.28 -6.91 33.70
N ASP A 194 1.34 -6.04 34.07
CA ASP A 194 -0.08 -6.21 33.73
C ASP A 194 -0.29 -6.22 32.20
N VAL A 195 0.34 -5.29 31.49
CA VAL A 195 0.27 -5.18 30.02
C VAL A 195 0.91 -6.41 29.37
N GLN A 196 2.02 -6.91 29.92
CA GLN A 196 2.65 -8.15 29.46
C GLN A 196 1.71 -9.35 29.61
N GLU A 197 1.00 -9.45 30.72
CA GLU A 197 0.08 -10.55 30.99
C GLU A 197 -1.11 -10.52 30.03
N TYR A 198 -1.74 -9.35 29.83
CA TYR A 198 -2.83 -9.19 28.86
C TYR A 198 -2.39 -9.56 27.43
N TYR A 199 -1.20 -9.09 27.03
CA TYR A 199 -0.64 -9.43 25.73
C TYR A 199 -0.39 -10.93 25.57
N ARG A 200 0.21 -11.60 26.57
CA ARG A 200 0.45 -13.05 26.54
C ARG A 200 -0.85 -13.83 26.42
N LYS A 201 -1.87 -13.50 27.22
CA LYS A 201 -3.21 -14.12 27.13
C LYS A 201 -3.82 -13.98 25.74
N GLY A 202 -3.76 -12.78 25.15
CA GLY A 202 -4.29 -12.53 23.80
C GLY A 202 -3.51 -13.30 22.72
N ARG A 203 -2.17 -13.31 22.81
CA ARG A 203 -1.31 -14.04 21.88
C ARG A 203 -1.57 -15.54 21.93
N ASP A 204 -1.63 -16.12 23.13
CA ASP A 204 -1.79 -17.56 23.31
C ASP A 204 -3.19 -18.02 22.87
N PHE A 205 -4.22 -17.20 23.06
CA PHE A 205 -5.56 -17.40 22.47
C PHE A 205 -5.53 -17.43 20.94
N LEU A 206 -4.83 -16.49 20.31
CA LEU A 206 -4.72 -16.46 18.84
C LEU A 206 -3.95 -17.67 18.29
N VAL A 207 -2.89 -18.11 18.98
CA VAL A 207 -2.10 -19.28 18.59
C VAL A 207 -2.90 -20.58 18.77
N SER A 208 -3.60 -20.76 19.89
CA SER A 208 -4.38 -21.98 20.14
C SER A 208 -5.51 -22.16 19.12
N THR A 209 -6.18 -21.07 18.74
CA THR A 209 -7.22 -21.06 17.71
C THR A 209 -6.67 -21.45 16.33
N HIS A 210 -5.42 -21.09 16.02
CA HIS A 210 -4.76 -21.42 14.76
C HIS A 210 -4.26 -22.88 14.72
N SER A 211 -3.87 -23.45 15.85
CA SER A 211 -3.49 -24.86 15.99
C SER A 211 -4.69 -25.80 15.92
N ALA A 212 -5.83 -25.41 16.52
CA ALA A 212 -7.08 -26.18 16.42
C ALA A 212 -7.59 -26.32 14.97
N LYS A 213 -7.38 -25.29 14.13
CA LYS A 213 -7.73 -25.33 12.70
C LYS A 213 -6.83 -26.21 11.83
N LYS A 214 -5.67 -26.66 12.32
CA LYS A 214 -4.78 -27.59 11.58
C LYS A 214 -5.05 -29.07 11.89
N LEU A 215 -5.84 -29.35 12.91
CA LEU A 215 -6.19 -30.71 13.38
C LEU A 215 -7.56 -31.19 12.89
N ASN A 216 -8.33 -30.31 12.23
CA ASN A 216 -9.58 -30.61 11.51
C ASN A 216 -9.36 -30.43 10.02
#